data_AF-A0A7G9GPJ2-F1
#
_entry.id   AF-A0A7G9GPJ2-F1
#
_cell.length_a   1.000
_cell.length_b   1.000
_cell.length_c   1.000
_cell.angle_alpha   90.00
_cell.angle_beta   90.00
_cell.angle_gamma   90.00
#
_symmetry.space_group_name_H-M   'P 1'
#
loop_
_entity.id
_entity.type
_entity.pdbx_description
1 polymer ?
#
loop_
_entity_poly.entity_id
_entity_poly.type
_entity_poly.pdbx_seq_one_letter_code
_entity_poly.pdbx_strand_id
1 'polypeptide(L)'
;MNKPLQSLDHIHADNDLKEKTMLHILQGTKRKSQSPKGKWAFAILLLCFFISFPILYLFNSSPSSEDDSNIEAIVSFDINPSMEFKVNKELIITSIKPYNQDAKKIISTLNLKDKRIDDAIDILLQDPLYRTYFKDGILEIGIYTKNSQLSSQLDTLVQEKLQSKLSTSQYHCSHIDEETHTAAHNSHTSIGKYRVIEEILSYDNNYSLEGLSNKSMKELYKILSLYDANNIPESCQKSTNENGHHGKHH
;
A
#
# COMPACT_ATOMS: atom_id res chain seq x y z
N MET A 1 -45.40 -63.57 -3.01
CA MET A 1 -44.87 -64.29 -4.19
C MET A 1 -45.74 -63.96 -5.39
N ASN A 2 -45.13 -64.01 -6.58
CA ASN A 2 -45.66 -63.82 -7.94
C ASN A 2 -45.44 -62.42 -8.53
N LYS A 3 -44.46 -62.36 -9.45
CA LYS A 3 -44.05 -61.21 -10.27
C LYS A 3 -45.19 -60.85 -11.24
N PRO A 4 -45.85 -59.69 -11.14
CA PRO A 4 -47.02 -59.37 -11.96
C PRO A 4 -46.67 -58.85 -13.37
N LEU A 5 -45.39 -58.76 -13.72
CA LEU A 5 -44.94 -58.11 -14.97
C LEU A 5 -44.66 -59.09 -16.12
N GLN A 6 -44.91 -60.39 -15.96
CA GLN A 6 -44.78 -61.39 -17.04
C GLN A 6 -46.06 -61.58 -17.88
N SER A 7 -47.19 -60.95 -17.52
CA SER A 7 -48.47 -61.09 -18.24
C SER A 7 -48.80 -59.93 -19.20
N LEU A 8 -47.87 -59.00 -19.43
CA LEU A 8 -48.09 -57.85 -20.30
C LEU A 8 -47.49 -58.02 -21.72
N ASP A 9 -46.81 -59.13 -22.01
CA ASP A 9 -46.18 -59.40 -23.31
C ASP A 9 -47.18 -59.65 -24.46
N HIS A 10 -48.48 -59.74 -24.16
CA HIS A 10 -49.51 -60.08 -25.15
C HIS A 10 -50.63 -59.06 -25.33
N ILE A 11 -50.53 -57.86 -24.73
CA ILE A 11 -51.53 -56.81 -24.93
C ILE A 11 -51.00 -55.79 -25.95
N HIS A 12 -51.21 -56.11 -27.22
CA HIS A 12 -51.10 -55.15 -28.31
C HIS A 12 -52.25 -54.15 -28.17
N ALA A 13 -51.95 -52.94 -27.68
CA ALA A 13 -52.92 -51.85 -27.72
C ALA A 13 -53.18 -51.46 -29.18
N ASP A 14 -54.42 -51.65 -29.61
CA ASP A 14 -54.96 -51.31 -30.92
C ASP A 14 -54.56 -49.89 -31.34
N ASN A 15 -54.18 -49.70 -32.61
CA ASN A 15 -53.61 -48.45 -33.11
C ASN A 15 -54.59 -47.27 -32.93
N ASP A 16 -55.89 -47.56 -32.93
CA ASP A 16 -56.96 -46.61 -32.70
C ASP A 16 -56.97 -46.05 -31.26
N LEU A 17 -56.56 -46.86 -30.28
CA LEU A 17 -56.42 -46.44 -28.88
C LEU A 17 -55.16 -45.58 -28.67
N LYS A 18 -54.08 -45.87 -29.41
CA LYS A 18 -52.86 -45.03 -29.40
C LYS A 18 -53.12 -43.68 -30.04
N GLU A 19 -53.89 -43.62 -31.13
CA GLU A 19 -54.23 -42.36 -31.79
C GLU A 19 -55.18 -41.52 -30.94
N LYS A 20 -56.20 -42.12 -30.33
CA LYS A 20 -57.08 -41.43 -29.37
C LYS A 20 -56.34 -40.95 -28.13
N THR A 21 -55.38 -41.73 -27.63
CA THR A 21 -54.52 -41.32 -26.49
C THR A 21 -53.57 -40.20 -26.89
N MET A 22 -52.97 -40.27 -28.08
CA MET A 22 -52.11 -39.22 -28.63
C MET A 22 -52.89 -37.92 -28.83
N LEU A 23 -54.10 -37.98 -29.40
CA LEU A 23 -54.98 -36.83 -29.56
C LEU A 23 -55.38 -36.25 -28.21
N HIS A 24 -55.64 -37.08 -27.20
CA HIS A 24 -55.95 -36.61 -25.85
C HIS A 24 -54.74 -35.93 -25.17
N ILE A 25 -53.52 -36.43 -25.37
CA ILE A 25 -52.28 -35.81 -24.87
C ILE A 25 -51.97 -34.50 -25.61
N LEU A 26 -52.18 -34.46 -26.93
CA LEU A 26 -51.99 -33.25 -27.74
C LEU A 26 -53.04 -32.16 -27.41
N GLN A 27 -54.26 -32.53 -27.06
CA GLN A 27 -55.33 -31.60 -26.69
C GLN A 27 -55.30 -31.17 -25.21
N GLY A 28 -54.59 -31.89 -24.34
CA GLY A 28 -54.52 -31.64 -22.90
C GLY A 28 -53.47 -30.62 -22.40
N THR A 29 -52.65 -30.03 -23.27
CA THR A 29 -51.55 -29.14 -22.86
C THR A 29 -51.89 -27.65 -22.88
N LYS A 30 -52.92 -27.23 -22.14
CA LYS A 30 -53.06 -25.82 -21.71
C LYS A 30 -53.65 -25.68 -20.31
N ARG A 31 -52.81 -25.85 -19.29
CA ARG A 31 -52.96 -25.09 -18.02
C ARG A 31 -51.69 -24.27 -17.78
N LYS A 32 -51.79 -22.99 -18.13
CA LYS A 32 -50.81 -21.95 -17.80
C LYS A 32 -50.72 -21.81 -16.27
N SER A 33 -49.60 -22.23 -15.68
CA SER A 33 -49.13 -21.61 -14.44
C SER A 33 -48.10 -20.56 -14.84
N GLN A 34 -48.57 -19.33 -15.05
CA GLN A 34 -47.69 -18.18 -15.23
C GLN A 34 -47.07 -17.82 -13.89
N SER A 35 -45.95 -18.45 -13.55
CA SER A 35 -45.03 -17.88 -12.55
C SER A 35 -43.89 -17.20 -13.31
N PRO A 36 -43.57 -15.92 -13.03
CA PRO A 36 -42.60 -15.15 -13.81
C PRO A 36 -41.15 -15.51 -13.46
N LYS A 37 -40.86 -16.77 -13.10
CA LYS A 37 -39.56 -17.21 -12.58
C LYS A 37 -38.40 -16.91 -13.55
N GLY A 38 -38.65 -16.92 -14.87
CA GLY A 38 -37.65 -16.56 -15.88
C GLY A 38 -37.36 -15.07 -16.00
N LYS A 39 -38.37 -14.19 -15.77
CA LYS A 39 -38.18 -12.73 -15.86
C LYS A 39 -37.44 -12.18 -14.65
N TRP A 40 -37.71 -12.72 -13.46
CA TRP A 40 -36.96 -12.37 -12.24
C TRP A 40 -35.55 -12.94 -12.25
N ALA A 41 -35.32 -14.13 -12.82
CA ALA A 41 -33.97 -14.68 -12.98
C ALA A 41 -33.09 -13.80 -13.91
N PHE A 42 -33.64 -13.31 -15.02
CA PHE A 42 -32.94 -12.36 -15.90
C PHE A 42 -32.72 -11.00 -15.24
N ALA A 43 -33.69 -10.49 -14.47
CA ALA A 43 -33.55 -9.23 -13.75
C ALA A 43 -32.48 -9.30 -12.64
N ILE A 44 -32.37 -10.44 -11.92
CA ILE A 44 -31.35 -10.66 -10.89
C ILE A 44 -29.95 -10.80 -11.52
N LEU A 45 -29.83 -11.52 -12.64
CA LEU A 45 -28.55 -11.63 -13.36
C LEU A 45 -28.05 -10.28 -13.87
N LEU A 46 -28.95 -9.45 -14.42
CA LEU A 46 -28.61 -8.10 -14.86
C LEU A 46 -28.21 -7.21 -13.68
N LEU A 47 -28.93 -7.25 -12.55
CA LEU A 47 -28.60 -6.48 -11.35
C LEU A 47 -27.23 -6.90 -10.76
N CYS A 48 -26.94 -8.19 -10.69
CA CYS A 48 -25.64 -8.69 -10.27
C CYS A 48 -24.52 -8.25 -11.24
N PHE A 49 -24.78 -8.18 -12.55
CA PHE A 49 -23.82 -7.68 -13.53
C PHE A 49 -23.58 -6.17 -13.34
N PHE A 50 -24.62 -5.37 -13.14
CA PHE A 50 -24.50 -3.92 -12.93
C PHE A 50 -23.91 -3.52 -11.56
N ILE A 51 -23.96 -4.38 -10.54
CA ILE A 51 -23.34 -4.13 -9.23
C ILE A 51 -21.93 -4.72 -9.15
N SER A 52 -21.69 -5.90 -9.72
CA SER A 52 -20.36 -6.52 -9.70
C SER A 52 -19.38 -5.82 -10.63
N PHE A 53 -19.82 -5.30 -11.78
CA PHE A 53 -18.93 -4.62 -12.74
C PHE A 53 -18.28 -3.34 -12.16
N PRO A 54 -18.99 -2.41 -11.49
CA PRO A 54 -18.36 -1.25 -10.86
C PRO A 54 -17.54 -1.63 -9.61
N ILE A 55 -17.91 -2.67 -8.86
CA ILE A 55 -17.10 -3.14 -7.72
C ILE A 55 -15.79 -3.77 -8.22
N LEU A 56 -15.84 -4.57 -9.30
CA LEU A 56 -14.65 -5.13 -9.93
C LEU A 56 -13.79 -4.03 -10.59
N TYR A 57 -14.41 -3.00 -11.17
CA TYR A 57 -13.71 -1.85 -11.75
C TYR A 57 -13.04 -1.00 -10.67
N LEU A 58 -13.68 -0.80 -9.51
CA LEU A 58 -13.09 -0.10 -8.36
C LEU A 58 -11.97 -0.90 -7.68
N PHE A 59 -12.07 -2.23 -7.63
CA PHE A 59 -10.99 -3.09 -7.10
C PHE A 59 -9.83 -3.32 -8.09
N ASN A 60 -10.07 -3.22 -9.40
CA ASN A 60 -9.04 -3.29 -10.46
C ASN A 60 -8.60 -1.92 -10.98
N SER A 61 -9.08 -0.83 -10.37
CA SER A 61 -8.49 0.49 -10.54
C SER A 61 -7.15 0.50 -9.80
N SER A 62 -6.17 -0.23 -10.35
CA SER A 62 -4.78 0.04 -10.05
C SER A 62 -4.57 1.53 -10.34
N PRO A 63 -4.00 2.31 -9.40
CA PRO A 63 -3.73 3.72 -9.64
C PRO A 63 -3.00 3.81 -10.97
N SER A 64 -3.54 4.67 -11.84
CA SER A 64 -3.06 4.98 -13.18
C SER A 64 -1.57 4.72 -13.30
N SER A 65 -1.18 3.88 -14.27
CA SER A 65 0.21 3.74 -14.71
C SER A 65 0.71 5.13 -15.09
N GLU A 66 1.23 5.86 -14.12
CA GLU A 66 2.01 7.05 -14.36
C GLU A 66 3.16 6.61 -15.24
N ASP A 67 3.39 7.37 -16.30
CA ASP A 67 4.46 7.13 -17.24
C ASP A 67 5.79 7.26 -16.49
N ASP A 68 6.28 6.11 -16.01
CA ASP A 68 7.48 6.04 -15.18
C ASP A 68 8.75 6.47 -15.96
N SER A 69 8.63 6.69 -17.29
CA SER A 69 9.74 7.09 -18.16
C SER A 69 10.37 8.45 -17.82
N ASN A 70 9.68 9.29 -17.04
CA ASN A 70 10.18 10.60 -16.61
C ASN A 70 10.64 10.63 -15.14
N ILE A 71 10.71 9.49 -14.45
CA ILE A 71 11.17 9.44 -13.06
C ILE A 71 12.66 9.16 -13.04
N GLU A 72 13.40 10.05 -12.39
CA GLU A 72 14.85 10.00 -12.27
C GLU A 72 15.30 9.76 -10.83
N ALA A 73 14.45 10.09 -9.85
CA ALA A 73 14.71 9.86 -8.45
C ALA A 73 13.42 9.62 -7.64
N ILE A 74 13.58 8.95 -6.51
CA ILE A 74 12.57 8.81 -5.46
C ILE A 74 13.14 9.38 -4.17
N VAL A 75 12.38 10.25 -3.51
CA VAL A 75 12.73 10.82 -2.20
C VAL A 75 11.59 10.51 -1.22
N SER A 76 11.89 9.79 -0.14
CA SER A 76 10.94 9.45 0.91
C SER A 76 11.01 10.43 2.08
N PHE A 77 9.88 10.64 2.74
CA PHE A 77 9.76 11.45 3.96
C PHE A 77 9.01 10.65 5.00
N ASP A 78 9.73 10.14 5.99
CA ASP A 78 9.23 9.18 6.97
C ASP A 78 9.34 9.72 8.40
N ILE A 79 8.20 10.07 8.99
CA ILE A 79 8.09 10.39 10.43
C ILE A 79 6.92 9.65 11.09
N ASN A 80 6.01 9.09 10.28
CA ASN A 80 4.60 8.77 10.53
C ASN A 80 3.75 10.06 10.62
N PRO A 81 3.48 10.72 9.48
CA PRO A 81 3.24 10.20 8.13
C PRO A 81 4.46 9.68 7.35
N SER A 82 4.20 8.83 6.35
CA SER A 82 5.20 8.23 5.44
C SER A 82 4.76 8.39 3.98
N MET A 83 5.61 8.97 3.13
CA MET A 83 5.32 9.25 1.72
C MET A 83 6.56 9.26 0.86
N GLU A 84 6.40 9.01 -0.44
CA GLU A 84 7.46 9.11 -1.45
C GLU A 84 7.11 10.11 -2.54
N PHE A 85 8.06 10.95 -2.91
CA PHE A 85 8.00 11.84 -4.07
C PHE A 85 8.80 11.21 -5.19
N LYS A 86 8.15 11.00 -6.34
CA LYS A 86 8.83 10.66 -7.58
C LYS A 86 9.18 11.95 -8.32
N VAL A 87 10.43 12.08 -8.73
CA VAL A 87 11.01 13.35 -9.19
C VAL A 87 11.70 13.15 -10.53
N ASN A 88 11.53 14.09 -11.45
CA ASN A 88 12.20 14.08 -12.75
C ASN A 88 13.57 14.78 -12.71
N LYS A 89 14.27 14.83 -13.85
CA LYS A 89 15.59 15.49 -13.96
C LYS A 89 15.57 16.99 -13.68
N GLU A 90 14.43 17.66 -13.86
CA GLU A 90 14.23 19.08 -13.52
C GLU A 90 13.93 19.31 -12.03
N LEU A 91 13.98 18.26 -11.21
CA LEU A 91 13.64 18.26 -9.78
C LEU A 91 12.14 18.52 -9.52
N ILE A 92 11.28 18.27 -10.50
CA ILE A 92 9.83 18.44 -10.39
C ILE A 92 9.19 17.12 -9.92
N ILE A 93 8.30 17.23 -8.94
CA ILE A 93 7.51 16.12 -8.42
C ILE A 93 6.49 15.70 -9.48
N THR A 94 6.72 14.55 -10.11
CA THR A 94 5.79 13.96 -11.09
C THR A 94 4.67 13.21 -10.37
N SER A 95 4.94 12.64 -9.20
CA SER A 95 3.93 12.01 -8.38
C SER A 95 4.30 11.79 -6.92
N ILE A 96 3.28 11.47 -6.13
CA ILE A 96 3.39 11.31 -4.68
C ILE A 96 2.66 10.04 -4.27
N LYS A 97 3.38 9.12 -3.62
CA LYS A 97 2.82 7.89 -3.07
C LYS A 97 2.72 8.00 -1.54
N PRO A 98 1.51 8.11 -0.96
CA PRO A 98 1.33 8.02 0.48
C PRO A 98 1.33 6.55 0.95
N TYR A 99 2.05 6.24 2.03
CA TYR A 99 2.11 4.89 2.60
C TYR A 99 1.15 4.69 3.78
N ASN A 100 0.64 5.76 4.39
CA ASN A 100 -0.32 5.67 5.49
C ASN A 100 -1.42 6.75 5.42
N GLN A 101 -2.42 6.64 6.29
CA GLN A 101 -3.58 7.55 6.30
C GLN A 101 -3.19 8.99 6.66
N ASP A 102 -2.22 9.16 7.55
CA ASP A 102 -1.71 10.48 7.92
C ASP A 102 -1.05 11.18 6.71
N ALA A 103 -0.28 10.44 5.91
CA ALA A 103 0.29 10.95 4.68
C ALA A 103 -0.80 11.34 3.67
N LYS A 104 -1.80 10.46 3.47
CA LYS A 104 -2.96 10.76 2.60
C LYS A 104 -3.65 12.07 3.01
N LYS A 105 -3.86 12.25 4.31
CA LYS A 105 -4.48 13.46 4.85
C LYS A 105 -3.66 14.71 4.53
N ILE A 106 -2.35 14.68 4.79
CA ILE A 106 -1.43 15.79 4.48
C ILE A 106 -1.46 16.12 2.98
N ILE A 107 -1.18 15.14 2.11
CA ILE A 107 -1.06 15.39 0.67
C ILE A 107 -2.39 15.79 0.01
N SER A 108 -3.53 15.39 0.59
CA SER A 108 -4.85 15.80 0.08
C SER A 108 -5.13 17.30 0.25
N THR A 109 -4.42 17.93 1.19
CA THR A 109 -4.56 19.37 1.50
C THR A 109 -3.46 20.23 0.88
N LEU A 110 -2.33 19.62 0.53
CA LEU A 110 -1.18 20.33 -0.02
C LEU A 110 -1.07 20.09 -1.53
N ASN A 111 -1.03 21.17 -2.31
CA ASN A 111 -0.73 21.07 -3.74
C ASN A 111 0.78 20.92 -3.94
N LEU A 112 1.29 19.69 -3.94
CA LEU A 112 2.73 19.41 -4.04
C LEU A 112 3.17 18.85 -5.42
N LYS A 113 2.25 18.23 -6.17
CA LYS A 113 2.52 17.74 -7.53
C LYS A 113 2.83 18.91 -8.46
N ASP A 114 3.68 18.67 -9.47
CA ASP A 114 4.16 19.66 -10.45
C ASP A 114 4.96 20.82 -9.85
N LYS A 115 5.36 20.73 -8.58
CA LYS A 115 6.29 21.65 -7.93
C LYS A 115 7.70 21.08 -7.94
N ARG A 116 8.68 21.97 -7.87
CA ARG A 116 10.05 21.53 -7.59
C ARG A 116 10.14 21.02 -6.15
N ILE A 117 11.00 20.03 -5.92
CA ILE A 117 11.13 19.37 -4.62
C ILE A 117 11.57 20.32 -3.51
N ASP A 118 12.43 21.31 -3.81
CA ASP A 118 12.83 22.37 -2.87
C ASP A 118 11.63 23.17 -2.35
N ASP A 119 10.74 23.59 -3.25
CA ASP A 119 9.53 24.31 -2.86
C ASP A 119 8.55 23.42 -2.09
N ALA A 120 8.44 22.15 -2.50
CA ALA A 120 7.56 21.19 -1.86
C ALA A 120 7.99 20.88 -0.41
N ILE A 121 9.30 20.75 -0.16
CA ILE A 121 9.86 20.58 1.19
C ILE A 121 9.52 21.80 2.04
N ASP A 122 9.70 23.01 1.51
CA ASP A 122 9.35 24.24 2.23
C ASP A 122 7.86 24.31 2.58
N ILE A 123 6.98 23.97 1.65
CA ILE A 123 5.53 23.92 1.87
C ILE A 123 5.19 22.86 2.94
N LEU A 124 5.76 21.67 2.83
CA LEU A 124 5.50 20.55 3.74
C LEU A 124 5.96 20.89 5.17
N LEU A 125 7.15 21.47 5.35
CA LEU A 125 7.68 21.84 6.67
C LEU A 125 7.01 23.09 7.28
N GLN A 126 6.27 23.86 6.49
CA GLN A 126 5.44 24.98 6.95
C GLN A 126 4.02 24.56 7.33
N ASP A 127 3.54 23.41 6.83
CA ASP A 127 2.21 22.91 7.14
C ASP A 127 2.02 22.66 8.65
N PRO A 128 1.04 23.29 9.32
CA PRO A 128 0.86 23.16 10.75
C PRO A 128 0.57 21.72 11.19
N LEU A 129 -0.15 20.93 10.38
CA LEU A 129 -0.49 19.56 10.71
C LEU A 129 0.76 18.67 10.61
N TYR A 130 1.55 18.80 9.53
CA TYR A 130 2.80 18.08 9.37
C TYR A 130 3.80 18.38 10.49
N ARG A 131 3.89 19.65 10.91
CA ARG A 131 4.73 20.07 12.04
C ARG A 131 4.37 19.41 13.37
N THR A 132 3.12 18.95 13.56
CA THR A 132 2.74 18.28 14.82
C THR A 132 3.49 16.96 15.04
N TYR A 133 3.89 16.27 13.97
CA TYR A 133 4.59 14.98 14.06
C TYR A 133 6.03 15.12 14.52
N PHE A 134 6.64 16.31 14.43
CA PHE A 134 8.02 16.56 14.91
C PHE A 134 8.14 16.72 16.42
N LYS A 135 7.05 16.83 17.17
CA LYS A 135 7.10 16.94 18.64
C LYS A 135 7.75 15.72 19.27
N ASP A 136 7.40 14.55 18.76
CA ASP A 136 7.85 13.25 19.25
C ASP A 136 8.35 12.34 18.12
N GLY A 137 8.61 12.89 16.93
CA GLY A 137 9.05 12.14 15.77
C GLY A 137 10.46 12.51 15.33
N ILE A 138 11.03 11.66 14.50
CA ILE A 138 12.27 11.89 13.77
C ILE A 138 11.96 11.63 12.31
N LEU A 139 12.38 12.56 11.46
CA LEU A 139 12.23 12.45 10.01
C LEU A 139 13.38 11.65 9.42
N GLU A 140 13.10 10.48 8.86
CA GLU A 140 14.02 9.78 7.96
C GLU A 140 13.73 10.19 6.53
N ILE A 141 14.79 10.45 5.77
CA ILE A 141 14.73 10.73 4.34
C ILE A 141 15.59 9.72 3.60
N GLY A 142 14.96 8.90 2.78
CA GLY A 142 15.65 8.03 1.84
C GLY A 142 15.66 8.64 0.43
N ILE A 143 16.84 8.70 -0.20
CA ILE A 143 17.04 9.15 -1.58
C ILE A 143 17.49 7.95 -2.42
N TYR A 144 16.73 7.62 -3.45
CA TYR A 144 17.08 6.62 -4.46
C TYR A 144 17.18 7.26 -5.84
N THR A 145 18.30 7.07 -6.53
CA THR A 145 18.46 7.40 -7.95
C THR A 145 19.64 6.61 -8.53
N LYS A 146 19.56 6.25 -9.82
CA LYS A 146 20.67 5.64 -10.56
C LYS A 146 21.67 6.68 -11.07
N ASN A 147 21.33 7.97 -11.00
CA ASN A 147 22.14 9.06 -11.50
C ASN A 147 22.94 9.71 -10.36
N SER A 148 24.26 9.51 -10.34
CA SER A 148 25.14 10.00 -9.28
C SER A 148 25.18 11.53 -9.16
N GLN A 149 25.09 12.25 -10.28
CA GLN A 149 25.04 13.72 -10.27
C GLN A 149 23.74 14.21 -9.66
N LEU A 150 22.61 13.60 -10.04
CA LEU A 150 21.30 13.91 -9.46
C LEU A 150 21.26 13.57 -7.96
N SER A 151 21.89 12.46 -7.56
CA SER A 151 22.01 12.06 -6.16
C SER A 151 22.66 13.15 -5.31
N SER A 152 23.82 13.66 -5.75
CA SER A 152 24.54 14.73 -5.05
C SER A 152 23.77 16.06 -5.04
N GLN A 153 23.05 16.38 -6.12
CA GLN A 153 22.20 17.57 -6.18
C GLN A 153 21.03 17.48 -5.20
N LEU A 154 20.33 16.34 -5.16
CA LEU A 154 19.23 16.10 -4.22
C LEU A 154 19.72 16.12 -2.78
N ASP A 155 20.85 15.48 -2.49
CA ASP A 155 21.43 15.46 -1.15
C ASP A 155 21.72 16.88 -0.64
N THR A 156 22.44 17.68 -1.43
CA THR A 156 22.75 19.08 -1.08
C THR A 156 21.47 19.89 -0.85
N LEU A 157 20.53 19.84 -1.79
CA LEU A 157 19.28 20.59 -1.73
C LEU A 157 18.44 20.21 -0.52
N VAL A 158 18.26 18.91 -0.29
CA VAL A 158 17.47 18.39 0.83
C VAL A 158 18.12 18.80 2.15
N GLN A 159 19.43 18.62 2.31
CA GLN A 159 20.14 19.01 3.52
C GLN A 159 20.00 20.51 3.82
N GLU A 160 20.20 21.37 2.82
CA GLU A 160 20.06 22.83 2.98
C GLU A 160 18.65 23.21 3.45
N LYS A 161 17.61 22.63 2.86
CA LYS A 161 16.22 22.91 3.26
C LYS A 161 15.94 22.46 4.69
N LEU A 162 16.37 21.28 5.08
CA LEU A 162 16.14 20.76 6.44
C LEU A 162 16.90 21.56 7.49
N GLN A 163 18.19 21.83 7.28
CA GLN A 163 19.02 22.59 8.23
C GLN A 163 18.46 23.99 8.47
N SER A 164 17.80 24.59 7.48
CA SER A 164 17.17 25.90 7.63
C SER A 164 15.90 25.91 8.50
N LYS A 165 15.29 24.74 8.76
CA LYS A 165 13.96 24.62 9.41
C LYS A 165 13.93 23.69 10.62
N LEU A 166 14.87 22.76 10.74
CA LEU A 166 14.91 21.69 11.73
C LEU A 166 16.28 21.64 12.40
N SER A 167 16.31 21.19 13.66
CA SER A 167 17.55 20.79 14.31
C SER A 167 18.13 19.54 13.64
N THR A 168 19.46 19.42 13.59
CA THR A 168 20.18 18.23 13.10
C THR A 168 19.78 16.96 13.85
N SER A 169 19.31 17.10 15.09
CA SER A 169 18.81 15.99 15.90
C SER A 169 17.43 15.47 15.50
N GLN A 170 16.69 16.18 14.62
CA GLN A 170 15.30 15.86 14.26
C GLN A 170 15.15 15.10 12.94
N TYR A 171 16.24 14.90 12.21
CA TYR A 171 16.19 14.19 10.94
C TYR A 171 17.45 13.38 10.67
N HIS A 172 17.33 12.46 9.72
CA HIS A 172 18.42 11.69 9.16
C HIS A 172 18.19 11.53 7.65
N CYS A 173 19.27 11.50 6.88
CA CYS A 173 19.24 11.35 5.43
C CYS A 173 20.06 10.12 5.04
N SER A 174 19.55 9.33 4.11
CA SER A 174 20.18 8.11 3.64
C SER A 174 20.10 7.98 2.13
N HIS A 175 21.18 7.50 1.53
CA HIS A 175 21.17 7.00 0.17
C HIS A 175 20.71 5.54 0.16
N ILE A 176 19.79 5.23 -0.73
CA ILE A 176 19.18 3.92 -0.87
C ILE A 176 19.75 3.25 -2.13
N ASP A 177 20.19 2.02 -2.02
CA ASP A 177 20.63 1.21 -3.16
C ASP A 177 19.44 0.56 -3.91
N GLU A 178 19.73 -0.04 -5.06
CA GLU A 178 18.71 -0.65 -5.92
C GLU A 178 18.05 -1.89 -5.29
N GLU A 179 18.79 -2.65 -4.48
CA GLU A 179 18.27 -3.84 -3.80
C GLU A 179 17.23 -3.44 -2.73
N THR A 180 17.62 -2.50 -1.86
CA THR A 180 16.78 -1.91 -0.82
C THR A 180 15.53 -1.28 -1.43
N HIS A 181 15.69 -0.47 -2.50
CA HIS A 181 14.56 0.13 -3.21
C HIS A 181 13.57 -0.93 -3.74
N THR A 182 14.09 -1.99 -4.34
CA THR A 182 13.27 -3.07 -4.91
C THR A 182 12.53 -3.83 -3.82
N ALA A 183 13.20 -4.13 -2.70
CA ALA A 183 12.62 -4.84 -1.58
C ALA A 183 11.57 -3.99 -0.83
N ALA A 184 11.81 -2.69 -0.67
CA ALA A 184 10.84 -1.72 -0.15
C ALA A 184 9.56 -1.68 -1.00
N HIS A 185 9.71 -1.61 -2.33
CA HIS A 185 8.59 -1.63 -3.26
C HIS A 185 7.74 -2.90 -3.11
N ASN A 186 8.38 -4.06 -3.12
CA ASN A 186 7.71 -5.37 -3.01
C ASN A 186 6.99 -5.55 -1.66
N SER A 187 7.54 -4.97 -0.60
CA SER A 187 6.97 -5.02 0.75
C SER A 187 5.94 -3.93 1.06
N HIS A 188 5.63 -3.05 0.09
CA HIS A 188 4.72 -1.93 0.27
C HIS A 188 5.13 -0.99 1.43
N THR A 189 6.44 -0.82 1.62
CA THR A 189 7.02 0.09 2.62
C THR A 189 7.81 1.19 1.90
N SER A 190 7.85 2.40 2.46
CA SER A 190 8.67 3.47 1.88
C SER A 190 10.16 3.13 1.96
N ILE A 191 10.95 3.62 1.00
CA ILE A 191 12.38 3.31 0.91
C ILE A 191 13.17 3.71 2.16
N GLY A 192 12.89 4.86 2.78
CA GLY A 192 13.58 5.32 3.98
C GLY A 192 13.26 4.44 5.19
N LYS A 193 11.97 4.19 5.44
CA LYS A 193 11.54 3.28 6.51
C LYS A 193 12.06 1.86 6.31
N TYR A 194 11.99 1.33 5.10
CA TYR A 194 12.43 -0.04 4.81
C TYR A 194 13.93 -0.21 5.08
N ARG A 195 14.76 0.76 4.69
CA ARG A 195 16.21 0.75 4.99
C ARG A 195 16.49 0.57 6.48
N VAL A 196 15.81 1.34 7.34
CA VAL A 196 15.97 1.21 8.80
C VAL A 196 15.51 -0.16 9.30
N ILE A 197 14.42 -0.70 8.73
CA ILE A 197 13.93 -2.04 9.08
C ILE A 197 14.95 -3.11 8.67
N GLU A 198 15.48 -3.03 7.46
CA GLU A 198 16.50 -3.95 6.94
C GLU A 198 17.76 -3.94 7.81
N GLU A 199 18.19 -2.75 8.23
CA GLU A 199 19.31 -2.60 9.15
C GLU A 199 19.06 -3.30 10.50
N ILE A 200 17.87 -3.15 11.09
CA ILE A 200 17.48 -3.88 12.31
C ILE A 200 17.49 -5.40 12.08
N LEU A 201 16.92 -5.87 10.97
CA LEU A 201 16.84 -7.29 10.63
C LEU A 201 18.23 -7.91 10.38
N SER A 202 19.21 -7.11 9.96
CA SER A 202 20.60 -7.56 9.83
C SER A 202 21.24 -7.95 11.17
N TYR A 203 20.76 -7.38 12.29
CA TYR A 203 21.25 -7.65 13.64
C TYR A 203 20.41 -8.70 14.39
N ASP A 204 19.09 -8.66 14.26
CA ASP A 204 18.18 -9.49 15.07
C ASP A 204 17.00 -10.05 14.27
N ASN A 205 17.13 -11.33 13.90
CA ASN A 205 16.13 -12.10 13.16
C ASN A 205 14.88 -12.46 13.99
N ASN A 206 14.79 -12.08 15.27
CA ASN A 206 13.57 -12.26 16.05
C ASN A 206 12.49 -11.23 15.70
N TYR A 207 12.87 -10.11 15.08
CA TYR A 207 11.91 -9.18 14.50
C TYR A 207 11.37 -9.68 13.17
N SER A 208 10.19 -9.21 12.79
CA SER A 208 9.63 -9.41 11.46
C SER A 208 9.42 -8.08 10.76
N LEU A 209 9.52 -8.09 9.42
CA LEU A 209 9.24 -6.94 8.58
C LEU A 209 7.86 -6.34 8.88
N GLU A 210 6.82 -7.18 9.00
CA GLU A 210 5.46 -6.74 9.35
C GLU A 210 5.40 -6.07 10.73
N GLY A 211 6.03 -6.68 11.75
CA GLY A 211 6.05 -6.15 13.11
C GLY A 211 6.77 -4.80 13.21
N LEU A 212 7.84 -4.62 12.45
CA LEU A 212 8.58 -3.36 12.38
C LEU A 212 7.88 -2.32 11.51
N SER A 213 7.22 -2.72 10.42
CA SER A 213 6.47 -1.81 9.53
C SER A 213 5.32 -1.09 10.23
N ASN A 214 4.79 -1.65 11.32
CA ASN A 214 3.75 -1.00 12.13
C ASN A 214 4.28 0.02 13.16
N LYS A 215 5.60 0.15 13.31
CA LYS A 215 6.23 1.09 14.25
C LYS A 215 6.45 2.48 13.64
N SER A 216 6.51 3.50 14.48
CA SER A 216 6.98 4.84 14.09
C SER A 216 8.49 4.85 13.83
N MET A 217 9.00 5.86 13.11
CA MET A 217 10.44 5.98 12.88
C MET A 217 11.25 6.13 14.17
N LYS A 218 10.73 6.89 15.15
CA LYS A 218 11.39 7.01 16.47
C LYS A 218 11.49 5.67 17.19
N GLU A 219 10.46 4.83 17.11
CA GLU A 219 10.52 3.48 17.69
C GLU A 219 11.51 2.58 16.96
N LEU A 220 11.58 2.67 15.62
CA LEU A 220 12.57 1.94 14.83
C LEU A 220 13.99 2.36 15.20
N TYR A 221 14.28 3.66 15.24
CA TYR A 221 15.59 4.15 15.69
C TYR A 221 15.90 3.79 17.14
N LYS A 222 14.91 3.77 18.03
CA LYS A 222 15.09 3.29 19.40
C LYS A 222 15.51 1.82 19.42
N ILE A 223 14.94 0.98 18.56
CA ILE A 223 15.36 -0.43 18.42
C ILE A 223 16.77 -0.51 17.84
N LEU A 224 17.04 0.20 16.74
CA LEU A 224 18.36 0.21 16.10
C LEU A 224 19.48 0.67 17.05
N SER A 225 19.19 1.65 17.93
CA SER A 225 20.12 2.14 18.94
C SER A 225 20.61 1.09 19.96
N LEU A 226 19.96 -0.07 20.01
CA LEU A 226 20.41 -1.20 20.83
C LEU A 226 21.62 -1.92 20.21
N TYR A 227 21.80 -1.80 18.90
CA TYR A 227 22.82 -2.50 18.12
C TYR A 227 23.88 -1.54 17.56
N ASP A 228 23.45 -0.39 17.02
CA ASP A 228 24.34 0.63 16.47
C ASP A 228 23.94 2.03 16.95
N ALA A 229 24.77 2.61 17.81
CA ALA A 229 24.58 3.97 18.33
C ALA A 229 25.25 5.05 17.45
N ASN A 230 26.08 4.67 16.49
CA ASN A 230 26.81 5.60 15.62
C ASN A 230 26.01 5.93 14.35
N ASN A 231 25.09 5.06 13.92
CA ASN A 231 24.30 5.22 12.70
C ASN A 231 22.84 5.67 12.95
N ILE A 232 22.63 6.48 14.00
CA ILE A 232 21.31 6.98 14.39
C ILE A 232 21.33 8.51 14.59
N PRO A 233 20.19 9.20 14.35
CA PRO A 233 20.05 10.62 14.66
C PRO A 233 20.43 10.92 16.12
N GLU A 234 21.05 12.08 16.36
CA GLU A 234 21.60 12.48 17.66
C GLU A 234 20.56 12.41 18.80
N SER A 235 19.30 12.74 18.54
CA SER A 235 18.21 12.66 19.53
C SER A 235 17.88 11.23 19.99
N CYS A 236 18.29 10.22 19.22
CA CYS A 236 18.12 8.81 19.55
C CYS A 236 19.36 8.19 20.20
N GLN A 237 20.48 8.91 20.27
CA GLN A 237 21.66 8.46 20.99
C GLN A 237 21.36 8.47 22.50
N LYS A 238 21.72 7.38 23.20
CA LYS A 238 21.63 7.36 24.67
C LYS A 238 22.61 8.40 25.20
N SER A 239 22.13 9.35 26.01
CA SER A 239 22.99 10.26 26.75
C SER A 239 23.94 9.45 27.64
N THR A 240 25.23 9.43 27.30
CA THR A 240 26.28 8.93 28.17
C THR A 240 26.53 9.92 29.30
N ASN A 241 25.58 10.03 30.22
CA ASN A 241 25.78 10.69 31.50
C ASN A 241 25.00 9.92 32.56
N GLU A 242 25.66 8.91 33.14
CA GLU A 242 25.62 8.61 34.58
C GLU A 242 26.60 7.46 34.91
N ASN A 243 27.44 7.70 35.93
CA ASN A 243 28.35 6.80 36.67
C ASN A 243 29.80 6.67 36.14
N GLY A 244 30.85 7.16 36.83
CA GLY A 244 30.90 7.71 38.18
C GLY A 244 32.23 8.43 38.47
N HIS A 245 32.11 9.59 39.11
CA HIS A 245 33.18 10.21 39.88
C HIS A 245 33.51 9.31 41.06
N HIS A 246 34.63 8.59 41.01
CA HIS A 246 35.36 8.23 42.22
C HIS A 246 36.67 9.01 42.23
N GLY A 247 36.59 10.21 42.80
CA GLY A 247 37.76 10.84 43.39
C GLY A 247 38.24 9.97 44.56
N LYS A 248 39.49 9.53 44.49
CA LYS A 248 40.27 9.17 45.69
C LYS A 248 41.34 10.22 45.88
N HIS A 249 41.02 11.19 46.72
CA HIS A 249 42.02 11.81 47.58
C HIS A 249 42.21 10.88 48.79
N HIS A 250 43.42 10.34 48.91
CA HIS A 250 44.24 10.20 50.12
C HIS A 250 45.35 9.19 49.85
#